data_AF-A0A453YZF7-F1
#
_entry.id   AF-A0A453YZF7-F1
#
_cell.length_a   1.000
_cell.length_b   1.000
_cell.length_c   1.000
_cell.angle_alpha   90.00
_cell.angle_beta   90.00
_cell.angle_gamma   90.00
#
_symmetry.space_group_name_H-M   'P 1'
#
loop_
_entity.id
_entity.type
_entity.pdbx_description
1 polymer ?
#
loop_
_entity_poly.entity_id
_entity_poly.type
_entity_poly.pdbx_seq_one_letter_code
_entity_poly.pdbx_strand_id
1 'polypeptide(L)'
;MAKLARVCLSLRARFSTQVRPLAAVPGQGPVPVVTCKRQQFNLYQHDLPASPERIKFGELPLASDGWRHRRSNGDYFIIHPVQRAYEAYGLSNLTFPELGISEPLVENLKQQHVLSPTHFQVEGIRAMLDGSHLLLA
;
A
#
# COMPACT_ATOMS: atom_id res chain seq x y z
N MET A 1 17.45 52.94 -19.45
CA MET A 1 16.29 52.07 -19.13
C MET A 1 16.63 50.63 -19.46
N ALA A 2 17.06 49.83 -18.48
CA ALA A 2 17.48 48.44 -18.70
C ALA A 2 16.33 47.48 -18.37
N LYS A 3 15.90 46.67 -19.35
CA LYS A 3 14.88 45.65 -19.17
C LYS A 3 15.53 44.38 -18.58
N LEU A 4 15.20 44.06 -17.33
CA LEU A 4 15.51 42.76 -16.72
C LEU A 4 14.51 41.71 -17.24
N ALA A 5 15.00 40.79 -18.07
CA ALA A 5 14.24 39.61 -18.46
C ALA A 5 14.32 38.56 -17.33
N ARG A 6 13.18 38.20 -16.76
CA ARG A 6 13.06 37.19 -15.69
C ARG A 6 12.95 35.81 -16.35
N VAL A 7 14.02 35.03 -16.32
CA VAL A 7 14.02 33.64 -16.81
C VAL A 7 13.37 32.76 -15.75
N CYS A 8 12.16 32.28 -16.01
CA CYS A 8 11.49 31.26 -15.21
C CYS A 8 11.99 29.87 -15.63
N LEU A 9 12.93 29.30 -14.86
CA LEU A 9 13.27 27.88 -14.93
C LEU A 9 12.13 27.06 -14.32
N SER A 10 11.26 26.52 -15.17
CA SER A 10 10.26 25.55 -14.74
C SER A 10 10.93 24.18 -14.54
N LEU A 11 11.28 23.85 -13.30
CA LEU A 11 11.60 22.47 -12.93
C LEU A 11 10.28 21.67 -12.90
N ARG A 12 9.92 21.07 -14.05
CA ARG A 12 8.96 19.97 -14.05
C ARG A 12 9.63 18.80 -13.33
N ALA A 13 9.31 18.60 -12.06
CA ALA A 13 9.61 17.35 -11.37
C ALA A 13 8.89 16.23 -12.14
N ARG A 14 9.65 15.45 -12.91
CA ARG A 14 9.13 14.24 -13.54
C ARG A 14 9.01 13.21 -12.42
N PHE A 15 7.80 12.99 -11.93
CA PHE A 15 7.53 11.84 -11.09
C PHE A 15 7.76 10.58 -11.93
N SER A 16 8.75 9.79 -11.53
CA SER A 16 9.04 8.49 -12.14
C SER A 16 7.93 7.52 -11.76
N THR A 17 7.26 6.93 -12.75
CA THR A 17 6.25 5.86 -12.58
C THR A 17 6.88 4.47 -12.42
N GLN A 18 8.20 4.36 -12.47
CA GLN A 18 8.88 3.08 -12.33
C GLN A 18 8.96 2.69 -10.85
N VAL A 19 8.25 1.61 -10.49
CA VAL A 19 8.37 0.95 -9.19
C VAL A 19 9.76 0.33 -9.12
N ARG A 20 10.68 0.95 -8.38
CA ARG A 20 11.97 0.34 -8.07
C ARG A 20 11.72 -0.78 -7.06
N PRO A 21 12.13 -2.03 -7.33
CA PRO A 21 12.14 -3.06 -6.30
C PRO A 21 13.09 -2.58 -5.21
N LEU A 22 12.59 -2.47 -3.98
CA LEU A 22 13.45 -2.25 -2.82
C LEU A 22 14.27 -3.52 -2.64
N ALA A 23 15.53 -3.48 -3.06
CA ALA A 23 16.50 -4.51 -2.73
C ALA A 23 16.47 -4.71 -1.20
N ALA A 24 16.37 -5.96 -0.75
CA ALA A 24 16.42 -6.30 0.66
C ALA A 24 17.78 -5.87 1.23
N VAL A 25 17.78 -4.83 2.07
CA VAL A 25 18.98 -4.35 2.75
C VAL A 25 19.12 -5.10 4.09
N PRO A 26 20.25 -5.80 4.34
CA PRO A 26 20.51 -6.41 5.64
C PRO A 26 20.92 -5.32 6.64
N GLY A 27 20.27 -5.32 7.82
CA GLY A 27 20.38 -4.27 8.84
C GLY A 27 19.12 -3.41 8.91
N GLN A 28 17.99 -4.03 9.28
CA GLN A 28 16.68 -3.36 9.24
C GLN A 28 16.58 -2.29 10.34
N GLY A 29 16.72 -1.04 9.93
CA GLY A 29 16.19 0.10 10.67
C GLY A 29 14.67 -0.02 10.86
N PRO A 30 14.06 0.83 11.71
CA PRO A 30 12.64 0.73 12.02
C PRO A 30 11.78 0.85 10.76
N VAL A 31 10.82 -0.07 10.59
CA VAL A 31 9.91 -0.12 9.43
C VAL A 31 8.92 1.04 9.52
N PRO A 32 8.96 2.02 8.59
CA PRO A 32 8.05 3.16 8.64
C PRO A 32 6.64 2.76 8.17
N VAL A 33 5.62 3.26 8.87
CA VAL A 33 4.21 3.16 8.49
C VAL A 33 3.76 4.49 7.88
N VAL A 34 4.10 5.61 8.54
CA VAL A 34 3.92 6.97 8.02
C VAL A 34 5.18 7.77 8.26
N THR A 35 5.67 8.48 7.24
CA THR A 35 6.76 9.46 7.42
C THR A 35 6.31 10.86 7.04
N CYS A 36 6.73 11.84 7.82
CA CYS A 36 6.33 13.23 7.68
C CYS A 36 7.54 14.11 7.34
N LYS A 37 7.29 15.32 6.84
CA LYS A 37 8.33 16.37 6.73
C LYS A 37 9.03 16.61 8.06
N ARG A 38 8.25 16.58 9.15
CA ARG A 38 8.71 16.73 10.54
C ARG A 38 8.85 15.34 11.15
N GLN A 39 10.09 14.86 11.23
CA GLN A 39 10.42 13.48 11.62
C GLN A 39 9.90 13.05 12.99
N GLN A 40 9.68 14.01 13.90
CA GLN A 40 9.07 13.79 15.21
C GLN A 40 7.63 13.25 15.18
N PHE A 41 6.95 13.31 14.02
CA PHE A 41 5.62 12.74 13.80
C PHE A 41 5.65 11.54 12.84
N ASN A 42 6.82 10.95 12.62
CA ASN A 42 6.89 9.67 11.94
C ASN A 42 6.25 8.59 12.83
N LEU A 43 5.60 7.62 12.20
CA LEU A 43 5.02 6.45 12.83
C LEU A 43 5.70 5.20 12.27
N TYR A 44 6.19 4.34 13.15
CA TYR A 44 6.87 3.09 12.80
C TYR A 44 6.07 1.86 13.26
N GLN A 45 6.36 0.71 12.66
CA GLN A 45 5.66 -0.55 12.94
C GLN A 45 5.72 -0.94 14.43
N HIS A 46 6.83 -0.63 15.11
CA HIS A 46 7.02 -0.94 16.54
C HIS A 46 6.26 0.01 17.48
N ASP A 47 5.78 1.16 16.98
CA ASP A 47 4.94 2.09 17.73
C ASP A 47 3.48 1.62 17.76
N LEU A 48 3.10 0.73 16.82
CA LEU A 48 1.76 0.16 16.77
C LEU A 48 1.59 -0.87 17.91
N PRO A 49 0.49 -0.81 18.67
CA PRO A 49 0.20 -1.84 19.66
C PRO A 49 -0.07 -3.18 19.00
N ALA A 50 0.12 -4.26 19.77
CA ALA A 50 -0.10 -5.63 19.32
C ALA A 50 -1.53 -5.91 18.84
N SER A 51 -2.50 -5.12 19.30
CA SER A 51 -3.92 -5.18 18.92
C SER A 51 -4.37 -3.84 18.33
N PRO A 52 -4.07 -3.56 17.04
CA PRO A 52 -4.41 -2.28 16.41
C PRO A 52 -5.92 -1.99 16.40
N GLU A 53 -6.76 -3.03 16.38
CA GLU A 53 -8.21 -2.94 16.49
C GLU A 53 -8.72 -2.42 17.84
N ARG A 54 -7.85 -2.33 18.86
CA ARG A 54 -8.19 -1.84 20.21
C ARG A 54 -7.68 -0.43 20.52
N ILE A 55 -7.05 0.24 19.54
CA ILE A 55 -6.53 1.60 19.71
C ILE A 55 -7.69 2.57 19.95
N LYS A 56 -7.62 3.34 21.03
CA LYS A 56 -8.56 4.44 21.29
C LYS A 56 -8.18 5.67 20.49
N PHE A 57 -9.17 6.49 20.14
CA PHE A 57 -8.93 7.77 19.49
C PHE A 57 -8.04 8.67 20.37
N GLY A 58 -6.94 9.16 19.81
CA GLY A 58 -5.97 10.01 20.50
C GLY A 58 -4.88 9.27 21.28
N GLU A 59 -4.86 7.93 21.26
CA GLU A 59 -3.84 7.13 21.92
C GLU A 59 -2.51 7.10 21.14
N LEU A 60 -2.58 7.15 19.81
CA LEU A 60 -1.41 7.33 18.94
C LEU A 60 -1.33 8.77 18.45
N PRO A 61 -0.16 9.42 18.56
CA PRO A 61 0.08 10.73 17.95
C PRO A 61 -0.15 10.68 16.43
N LEU A 62 -0.91 11.65 15.92
CA LEU A 62 -1.18 11.73 14.49
C LEU A 62 -0.13 12.59 13.80
N ALA A 63 0.14 12.28 12.53
CA ALA A 63 0.93 13.13 11.64
C ALA A 63 0.44 14.59 11.61
N SER A 64 -0.86 14.79 11.85
CA SER A 64 -1.53 16.09 11.87
C SER A 64 -1.40 16.87 13.19
N ASP A 65 -0.90 16.27 14.27
CA ASP A 65 -0.81 16.95 15.58
C ASP A 65 0.06 18.21 15.52
N GLY A 66 1.03 18.24 14.61
CA GLY A 66 1.89 19.38 14.37
C GLY A 66 1.28 20.52 13.55
N TRP A 67 0.10 20.36 12.96
CA TRP A 67 -0.41 21.25 11.91
C TRP A 67 -0.82 22.63 12.39
N ARG A 68 -1.13 22.79 13.68
CA ARG A 68 -1.45 24.09 14.29
C ARG A 68 -0.24 25.02 14.46
N HIS A 69 0.98 24.51 14.23
CA HIS A 69 2.21 25.30 14.39
C HIS A 69 2.65 25.88 13.03
N ARG A 70 3.14 27.13 12.96
CA ARG A 70 3.68 27.77 11.72
C ARG A 70 4.71 26.92 10.93
N ARG A 71 5.32 25.92 11.57
CA ARG A 71 6.31 25.01 10.96
C ARG A 71 5.64 23.98 10.04
N SER A 72 4.32 23.83 10.11
CA SER A 72 3.50 22.99 9.24
C SER A 72 3.23 23.60 7.86
N ASN A 73 3.68 24.83 7.58
CA ASN A 73 3.50 25.40 6.25
C ASN A 73 4.19 24.51 5.20
N GLY A 74 3.39 23.97 4.26
CA GLY A 74 3.83 22.98 3.29
C GLY A 74 4.28 21.67 3.95
N ASP A 75 3.59 21.22 5.00
CA ASP A 75 3.76 19.88 5.56
C ASP A 75 3.25 18.82 4.59
N TYR A 76 3.78 17.62 4.74
CA TYR A 76 3.35 16.44 3.99
C TYR A 76 3.59 15.20 4.84
N PHE A 77 2.83 14.16 4.55
CA PHE A 77 3.10 12.82 5.04
C PHE A 77 3.05 11.83 3.87
N ILE A 78 3.77 10.74 4.02
CA ILE A 78 3.84 9.63 3.08
C ILE A 78 3.37 8.41 3.86
N ILE A 79 2.31 7.78 3.37
CA ILE A 79 1.86 6.47 3.86
C ILE A 79 2.69 5.44 3.13
N HIS A 80 3.43 4.62 3.89
CA HIS A 80 4.22 3.54 3.31
C HIS A 80 3.31 2.33 3.09
N PRO A 81 3.44 1.63 1.95
CA PRO A 81 2.71 0.40 1.74
C PRO A 81 3.06 -0.58 2.85
N VAL A 82 2.03 -1.18 3.45
CA VAL A 82 2.20 -2.25 4.44
C VAL A 82 3.06 -3.33 3.80
N GLN A 83 4.10 -3.79 4.49
CA GLN A 83 5.01 -4.82 3.97
C GLN A 83 4.30 -6.13 3.61
N ARG A 84 3.02 -6.31 4.00
CA ARG A 84 2.15 -7.44 3.65
C ARG A 84 1.16 -7.17 2.51
N ALA A 85 1.30 -6.08 1.75
CA ALA A 85 0.53 -5.91 0.50
C ALA A 85 0.78 -7.08 -0.49
N TYR A 86 1.89 -7.81 -0.33
CA TYR A 86 2.16 -9.03 -1.09
C TYR A 86 1.20 -10.18 -0.76
N GLU A 87 0.52 -10.20 0.39
CA GLU A 87 -0.35 -11.33 0.76
C GLU A 87 -1.64 -11.33 -0.07
N ALA A 88 -2.22 -10.15 -0.36
CA ALA A 88 -3.42 -10.04 -1.20
C ALA A 88 -3.16 -10.41 -2.67
N TYR A 89 -1.96 -10.10 -3.18
CA TYR A 89 -1.52 -10.46 -4.54
C TYR A 89 -0.67 -11.74 -4.59
N GLY A 90 -0.44 -12.37 -3.43
CA GLY A 90 0.35 -13.57 -3.31
C GLY A 90 -0.40 -14.72 -3.97
N LEU A 91 0.30 -15.48 -4.82
CA LEU A 91 -0.28 -16.68 -5.41
C LEU A 91 -0.60 -17.67 -4.28
N SER A 92 -1.78 -18.26 -4.38
CA SER A 92 -2.22 -19.32 -3.49
C SER A 92 -1.56 -20.65 -3.89
N ASN A 93 -1.47 -21.58 -2.95
CA ASN A 93 -1.04 -22.96 -3.21
C ASN A 93 -2.13 -23.81 -3.89
N LEU A 94 -3.37 -23.33 -3.92
CA LEU A 94 -4.50 -23.93 -4.63
C LEU A 94 -4.55 -23.47 -6.09
N THR A 95 -5.11 -24.31 -6.93
CA THR A 95 -5.37 -24.08 -8.35
C THR A 95 -6.84 -23.78 -8.62
N PHE A 96 -7.17 -23.20 -9.79
CA PHE A 96 -8.57 -22.93 -10.15
C PHE A 96 -9.49 -24.17 -10.18
N PRO A 97 -9.04 -25.36 -10.68
CA PRO A 97 -9.84 -26.58 -10.60
C PRO A 97 -10.14 -27.02 -9.16
N GLU A 98 -9.18 -26.89 -8.24
CA GLU A 98 -9.36 -27.23 -6.82
C GLU A 98 -10.35 -26.28 -6.11
N LEU A 99 -10.59 -25.10 -6.68
CA LEU A 99 -11.62 -24.17 -6.22
C LEU A 99 -13.02 -24.50 -6.77
N GLY A 100 -13.17 -25.55 -7.59
CA GLY A 100 -14.46 -25.92 -8.18
C GLY A 100 -14.87 -25.06 -9.37
N ILE A 101 -13.94 -24.31 -9.98
CA ILE A 101 -14.21 -23.59 -11.23
C ILE A 101 -14.34 -24.59 -12.38
N SER A 102 -15.32 -24.38 -13.25
CA SER A 102 -15.56 -25.24 -14.42
C SER A 102 -14.39 -25.22 -15.41
N GLU A 103 -14.09 -26.38 -15.99
CA GLU A 103 -12.96 -26.56 -16.93
C GLU A 103 -12.93 -25.53 -18.09
N PRO A 104 -14.06 -25.15 -18.74
CA PRO A 104 -14.02 -24.15 -19.80
C PRO A 104 -13.54 -22.78 -19.33
N LEU A 105 -13.86 -22.38 -18.10
CA LEU A 105 -13.37 -21.12 -17.52
C LEU A 105 -11.89 -21.23 -17.16
N VAL A 106 -11.45 -22.37 -16.63
CA VAL A 106 -10.03 -22.63 -16.35
C VAL A 106 -9.21 -22.55 -17.64
N GLU A 107 -9.70 -23.11 -18.74
CA GLU A 107 -9.02 -23.05 -20.03
C GLU A 107 -8.93 -21.61 -20.57
N ASN A 108 -10.00 -20.83 -20.46
CA ASN A 108 -9.97 -19.40 -20.80
C ASN A 108 -8.95 -18.63 -19.96
N LEU A 109 -8.84 -18.92 -18.65
CA LEU A 109 -7.85 -18.28 -17.77
C LEU A 109 -6.41 -18.63 -18.20
N LYS A 110 -6.14 -19.90 -18.53
CA LYS A 110 -4.82 -20.33 -19.04
C LYS A 110 -4.43 -19.60 -20.33
N GLN A 111 -5.38 -19.41 -21.26
CA GLN A 111 -5.15 -18.66 -22.50
C GLN A 111 -4.79 -17.19 -22.26
N GLN A 112 -5.22 -16.62 -21.13
CA GLN A 112 -4.86 -15.28 -20.68
C GLN A 112 -3.60 -15.26 -19.78
N HIS A 113 -2.87 -16.38 -19.71
CA HIS A 113 -1.70 -16.55 -18.84
C HIS A 113 -1.99 -16.39 -17.34
N VAL A 114 -3.22 -16.67 -16.91
CA VAL A 114 -3.63 -16.69 -15.50
C VAL A 114 -3.65 -18.14 -15.03
N LEU A 115 -2.55 -18.58 -14.40
CA LEU A 115 -2.31 -20.00 -14.09
C LEU A 115 -2.67 -20.39 -12.66
N SER A 116 -2.66 -19.43 -11.73
CA SER A 116 -2.96 -19.69 -10.32
C SER A 116 -3.71 -18.51 -9.70
N PRO A 117 -4.67 -18.78 -8.79
CA PRO A 117 -5.38 -17.73 -8.07
C PRO A 117 -4.45 -17.02 -7.08
N THR A 118 -4.75 -15.75 -6.79
CA THR A 118 -4.20 -15.08 -5.60
C THR A 118 -4.93 -15.55 -4.34
N HIS A 119 -4.36 -15.29 -3.17
CA HIS A 119 -5.01 -15.57 -1.88
C HIS A 119 -6.37 -14.86 -1.77
N PHE A 120 -6.43 -13.61 -2.24
CA PHE A 120 -7.67 -12.81 -2.28
C PHE A 120 -8.73 -13.43 -3.21
N GLN A 121 -8.30 -13.97 -4.37
CA GLN A 121 -9.22 -14.67 -5.28
C GLN A 121 -9.74 -15.97 -4.69
N VAL A 122 -8.91 -16.73 -3.95
CA VAL A 122 -9.37 -17.95 -3.27
C VAL A 122 -10.51 -17.64 -2.29
N GLU A 123 -10.35 -16.61 -1.46
CA GLU A 123 -11.36 -16.19 -0.50
C GLU A 123 -12.66 -15.78 -1.22
N GLY A 124 -12.54 -14.94 -2.25
CA GLY A 124 -13.69 -14.49 -3.04
C GLY A 124 -14.42 -15.61 -3.76
N ILE A 125 -13.69 -16.50 -4.44
CA ILE A 125 -14.28 -17.60 -5.22
C ILE A 125 -15.05 -18.55 -4.30
N ARG A 126 -14.47 -18.93 -3.15
CA ARG A 126 -15.15 -19.83 -2.19
C ARG A 126 -16.45 -19.22 -1.67
N ALA A 127 -16.38 -17.98 -1.17
CA ALA A 127 -17.56 -17.31 -0.62
C ALA A 127 -18.67 -17.12 -1.66
N MET A 128 -18.30 -16.83 -2.92
CA MET A 128 -19.26 -16.71 -4.02
C MET A 128 -19.90 -18.06 -4.39
N LEU A 129 -19.11 -19.13 -4.48
CA LEU A 129 -19.61 -20.47 -4.82
C LEU A 129 -20.53 -21.03 -3.72
N ASP A 130 -20.29 -20.66 -2.47
CA ASP A 130 -21.16 -20.99 -1.33
C ASP A 130 -22.49 -20.19 -1.34
N GLY A 131 -22.69 -19.29 -2.31
CA GLY A 131 -23.92 -18.49 -2.47
C GLY A 131 -24.05 -17.34 -1.47
N SER A 132 -22.98 -16.96 -0.78
CA SER A 132 -22.98 -15.90 0.23
C SER A 132 -22.87 -14.51 -0.38
N HIS A 133 -23.43 -13.50 0.30
CA HIS A 133 -23.14 -12.10 -0.01
C HIS A 133 -21.76 -11.74 0.55
N LEU A 134 -20.94 -11.06 -0.24
CA LEU A 134 -19.54 -10.82 0.09
C LEU A 134 -19.17 -9.34 -0.03
N LEU A 135 -18.45 -8.83 0.97
CA LEU A 135 -17.71 -7.58 0.94
C LEU A 135 -16.23 -7.90 1.18
N LEU A 136 -15.39 -7.70 0.16
CA LEU A 136 -13.93 -7.75 0.28
C LEU A 136 -13.38 -6.32 0.12
N ALA A 137 -12.61 -5.83 1.09
CA ALA A 137 -12.06 -4.48 1.11
C ALA A 137 -10.69 -4.43 1.79
#